data_AF-A0AA88A8U3-F1
#
_entry.id   AF-A0AA88A8U3-F1
#
_cell.length_a   1.000
_cell.length_b   1.000
_cell.length_c   1.000
_cell.angle_alpha   90.00
_cell.angle_beta   90.00
_cell.angle_gamma   90.00
#
_symmetry.space_group_name_H-M   'P 1'
#
loop_
_entity.id
_entity.type
_entity.pdbx_description
1 polymer ?
#
loop_
_entity_poly.entity_id
_entity_poly.type
_entity_poly.pdbx_seq_one_letter_code
_entity_poly.pdbx_strand_id
1 'polypeptide(L)'
;MNQMMALERQATSLSMLCLSNLEWLEVDENRLGHGEDGDLDFLSSLVNCTNLQVFAIDGNNFGGSLPESIGNYSTKLRLMVFGRNRISGSIPTGIGNLINLEGLTMEINRLTGYIPSSIGVDCSLELPRERTEIRNVLADLCSLREVLLGRRRLQPTEHVIGV
;
A
#
# COMPACT_ATOMS: atom_id res chain seq x y z
N MET A 1 -20.69 -37.48 -11.77
CA MET A 1 -19.50 -37.02 -11.02
C MET A 1 -18.83 -35.78 -11.63
N ASN A 2 -18.88 -35.54 -12.95
CA ASN A 2 -18.19 -34.38 -13.59
C ASN A 2 -18.97 -33.06 -13.66
N GLN A 3 -20.26 -33.02 -13.31
CA GLN A 3 -21.02 -31.76 -13.26
C GLN A 3 -20.95 -31.05 -11.89
N MET A 4 -20.70 -31.80 -10.81
CA MET A 4 -20.60 -31.23 -9.45
C MET A 4 -19.27 -30.48 -9.23
N MET A 5 -18.16 -30.97 -9.81
CA MET A 5 -16.88 -30.25 -9.81
C MET A 5 -16.85 -29.00 -10.70
N ALA A 6 -17.73 -28.91 -11.71
CA ALA A 6 -17.84 -27.71 -12.54
C ALA A 6 -18.61 -26.58 -11.82
N LEU A 7 -19.60 -26.95 -11.00
CA LEU A 7 -20.37 -26.01 -10.17
C LEU A 7 -19.58 -25.52 -8.95
N GLU A 8 -18.76 -26.36 -8.30
CA GLU A 8 -17.87 -25.91 -7.22
C GLU A 8 -16.78 -24.95 -7.70
N ARG A 9 -16.27 -25.12 -8.94
CA ARG A 9 -15.35 -24.16 -9.57
C ARG A 9 -16.02 -22.84 -9.96
N GLN A 10 -17.33 -22.83 -10.18
CA GLN A 10 -18.09 -21.59 -10.39
C GLN A 10 -18.44 -20.89 -9.07
N ALA A 11 -18.57 -21.64 -7.96
CA ALA A 11 -18.85 -21.07 -6.64
C ALA A 11 -17.63 -20.41 -5.98
N THR A 12 -16.40 -20.87 -6.27
CA THR A 12 -15.14 -20.21 -5.82
C THR A 12 -14.74 -19.01 -6.67
N SER A 13 -15.49 -18.70 -7.72
CA SER A 13 -15.33 -17.51 -8.56
C SER A 13 -16.48 -16.52 -8.34
N LEU A 14 -16.82 -16.23 -7.09
CA LEU A 14 -17.19 -14.86 -6.72
C LEU A 14 -15.93 -13.99 -6.79
N SER A 15 -15.32 -13.96 -7.97
CA SER A 15 -14.20 -13.11 -8.32
C SER A 15 -14.56 -11.69 -7.93
N MET A 16 -13.61 -10.91 -7.41
CA MET A 16 -13.80 -9.49 -7.10
C MET A 16 -14.21 -8.62 -8.31
N LEU A 17 -14.50 -9.23 -9.48
CA LEU A 17 -15.31 -8.64 -10.56
C LEU A 17 -16.64 -8.05 -10.05
N CYS A 18 -17.23 -8.57 -8.97
CA CYS A 18 -18.48 -8.06 -8.40
C CYS A 18 -18.30 -6.83 -7.49
N LEU A 19 -17.07 -6.40 -7.19
CA LEU A 19 -16.77 -5.25 -6.33
C LEU A 19 -16.36 -4.00 -7.14
N SER A 20 -16.71 -3.92 -8.43
CA SER A 20 -16.37 -2.78 -9.28
C SER A 20 -16.91 -1.43 -8.78
N ASN A 21 -17.96 -1.43 -7.96
CA ASN A 21 -18.52 -0.25 -7.31
C ASN A 21 -17.90 0.08 -5.94
N LEU A 22 -16.93 -0.71 -5.47
CA LEU A 22 -16.29 -0.47 -4.19
C LEU A 22 -15.48 0.82 -4.24
N GLU A 23 -15.81 1.76 -3.37
CA GLU A 23 -15.10 3.04 -3.22
C GLU A 23 -14.17 3.03 -2.01
N TRP A 24 -14.55 2.35 -0.94
CA TRP A 24 -13.78 2.25 0.30
C TRP A 24 -13.64 0.79 0.72
N LEU A 25 -12.40 0.40 1.04
CA LEU A 25 -12.08 -0.88 1.64
C LEU A 25 -11.17 -0.63 2.83
N GLU A 26 -11.69 -0.74 4.05
CA GLU A 26 -10.94 -0.52 5.28
C GLU A 26 -11.18 -1.71 6.22
N VAL A 27 -10.10 -2.32 6.69
CA VAL A 27 -10.13 -3.45 7.64
C VAL A 27 -9.09 -3.29 8.75
N ASP A 28 -8.80 -2.05 9.11
CA ASP A 28 -7.75 -1.67 10.05
C ASP A 28 -7.94 -2.27 11.44
N GLU A 29 -6.85 -2.40 12.18
CA GLU A 29 -6.79 -2.78 13.60
C GLU A 29 -7.47 -4.13 13.89
N ASN A 30 -7.04 -5.16 13.15
CA ASN A 30 -7.54 -6.52 13.29
C ASN A 30 -6.39 -7.53 13.45
N ARG A 31 -6.71 -8.82 13.34
CA ARG A 31 -5.74 -9.92 13.36
C ARG A 31 -5.77 -10.70 12.05
N LEU A 32 -6.07 -10.02 10.94
CA LEU A 32 -6.14 -10.64 9.62
C LEU A 32 -4.74 -10.98 9.12
N GLY A 33 -4.61 -12.11 8.41
CA GLY A 33 -3.34 -12.62 7.91
C GLY A 33 -2.61 -13.54 8.88
N HIS A 34 -1.81 -14.44 8.32
CA HIS A 34 -0.98 -15.39 9.07
C HIS A 34 0.44 -14.87 9.30
N GLY A 35 0.82 -13.79 8.63
CA GLY A 35 2.15 -13.20 8.68
C GLY A 35 3.12 -13.91 7.77
N GLU A 36 2.60 -14.56 6.72
CA GLU A 36 3.30 -15.45 5.80
C GLU A 36 3.03 -15.05 4.35
N ASP A 37 3.78 -15.64 3.42
CA ASP A 37 3.57 -15.43 1.99
C ASP A 37 2.18 -15.92 1.57
N GLY A 38 1.51 -15.18 0.67
CA GLY A 38 0.16 -15.48 0.17
C GLY A 38 -0.97 -14.71 0.87
N ASP A 39 -0.72 -14.12 2.04
CA ASP A 39 -1.70 -13.27 2.76
C ASP A 39 -2.23 -12.11 1.89
N LEU A 40 -1.41 -11.64 0.94
CA LEU A 40 -1.71 -10.53 0.03
C LEU A 40 -2.22 -10.97 -1.34
N ASP A 41 -2.50 -12.26 -1.58
CA ASP A 41 -2.92 -12.74 -2.91
C ASP A 41 -4.22 -12.08 -3.40
N PHE A 42 -5.09 -11.69 -2.48
CA PHE A 42 -6.33 -10.97 -2.77
C PHE A 42 -6.07 -9.61 -3.44
N LEU A 43 -4.91 -8.98 -3.20
CA LEU A 43 -4.52 -7.70 -3.79
C LEU A 43 -4.57 -7.74 -5.32
N SER A 44 -4.21 -8.86 -5.94
CA SER A 44 -4.24 -8.98 -7.41
C SER A 44 -5.65 -8.93 -7.99
N SER A 45 -6.68 -9.19 -7.20
CA SER A 45 -8.06 -9.13 -7.64
C SER A 45 -8.68 -7.73 -7.49
N LEU A 46 -8.07 -6.83 -6.71
CA LEU A 46 -8.54 -5.45 -6.52
C LEU A 46 -8.36 -4.55 -7.74
N VAL A 47 -7.59 -4.99 -8.75
CA VAL A 47 -7.49 -4.31 -10.05
C VAL A 47 -8.85 -4.10 -10.72
N ASN A 48 -9.85 -4.91 -10.38
CA ASN A 48 -11.21 -4.79 -10.90
C ASN A 48 -12.07 -3.74 -10.15
N CYS A 49 -11.61 -3.23 -9.00
CA CYS A 49 -12.29 -2.19 -8.22
C CYS A 49 -11.97 -0.81 -8.80
N THR A 50 -12.49 -0.52 -9.99
CA THR A 50 -12.14 0.71 -10.75
C THR A 50 -12.65 2.00 -10.11
N ASN A 51 -13.51 1.92 -9.09
CA ASN A 51 -13.98 3.07 -8.32
C ASN A 51 -13.30 3.25 -6.96
N LEU A 52 -12.32 2.40 -6.61
CA LEU A 52 -11.67 2.42 -5.31
C LEU A 52 -10.94 3.75 -5.08
N GLN A 53 -11.20 4.37 -3.94
CA GLN A 53 -10.67 5.66 -3.50
C GLN A 53 -9.84 5.54 -2.22
N VAL A 54 -10.23 4.66 -1.30
CA VAL A 54 -9.49 4.40 -0.06
C VAL A 54 -9.30 2.91 0.11
N PHE A 55 -8.06 2.54 0.45
CA PHE A 55 -7.73 1.17 0.80
C PHE A 55 -6.82 1.14 2.04
N ALA A 56 -7.35 0.62 3.15
CA ALA A 56 -6.64 0.54 4.42
C ALA A 56 -6.69 -0.88 5.00
N ILE A 57 -5.52 -1.38 5.40
CA ILE A 57 -5.34 -2.69 6.05
C ILE A 57 -4.42 -2.58 7.27
N ASP A 58 -4.24 -1.38 7.80
CA ASP A 58 -3.28 -1.04 8.84
C ASP A 58 -3.52 -1.83 10.13
N GLY A 59 -2.45 -2.11 10.88
CA GLY A 59 -2.59 -2.81 12.17
C GLY A 59 -3.14 -4.23 12.05
N ASN A 60 -2.62 -5.01 11.10
CA ASN A 60 -2.98 -6.42 10.90
C ASN A 60 -1.72 -7.32 10.93
N ASN A 61 -1.87 -8.57 10.51
CA ASN A 61 -0.80 -9.55 10.45
C ASN A 61 -0.53 -10.01 9.02
N PHE A 62 -0.77 -9.18 7.99
CA PHE A 62 -0.53 -9.54 6.60
C PHE A 62 0.98 -9.69 6.31
N GLY A 63 1.40 -10.84 5.82
CA GLY A 63 2.77 -11.13 5.34
C GLY A 63 2.89 -11.12 3.81
N GLY A 64 4.03 -11.58 3.29
CA GLY A 64 4.28 -11.66 1.84
C GLY A 64 4.73 -10.34 1.21
N SER A 65 4.85 -10.31 -0.12
CA SER A 65 5.24 -9.11 -0.87
C SER A 65 4.07 -8.49 -1.61
N LEU A 66 4.13 -7.17 -1.80
CA LEU A 66 3.18 -6.46 -2.64
C LEU A 66 3.27 -6.95 -4.09
N PRO A 67 2.15 -7.30 -4.74
CA PRO A 67 2.19 -7.70 -6.14
C PRO A 67 2.37 -6.50 -7.07
N GLU A 68 3.03 -6.71 -8.21
CA GLU A 68 3.19 -5.69 -9.27
C GLU A 68 1.85 -5.15 -9.80
N SER A 69 0.78 -5.93 -9.64
CA SER A 69 -0.58 -5.56 -10.03
C SER A 69 -1.14 -4.33 -9.29
N ILE A 70 -0.52 -3.89 -8.19
CA ILE A 70 -0.87 -2.62 -7.51
C ILE A 70 -0.79 -1.43 -8.48
N GLY A 71 0.12 -1.45 -9.44
CA GLY A 71 0.21 -0.39 -10.45
C GLY A 71 -0.97 -0.31 -11.42
N ASN A 72 -1.90 -1.27 -11.35
CA ASN A 72 -3.13 -1.32 -12.15
C ASN A 72 -4.38 -1.08 -11.30
N TYR A 73 -4.24 -0.57 -10.07
CA TYR A 73 -5.39 -0.17 -9.26
C TYR A 73 -6.09 1.06 -9.85
N SER A 74 -7.26 1.36 -9.31
CA SER A 74 -8.02 2.54 -9.75
C SER A 74 -7.15 3.79 -9.69
N THR A 75 -7.15 4.55 -10.78
CA THR A 75 -6.55 5.88 -10.79
C THR A 75 -7.32 6.87 -9.92
N LYS A 76 -8.50 6.51 -9.41
CA LYS A 76 -9.24 7.29 -8.40
C LYS A 76 -8.76 7.04 -6.97
N LEU A 77 -7.82 6.11 -6.76
CA LEU A 77 -7.31 5.82 -5.44
C LEU A 77 -6.54 7.03 -4.89
N ARG A 78 -6.99 7.52 -3.74
CA ARG A 78 -6.45 8.72 -3.05
C ARG A 78 -5.66 8.36 -1.82
N LEU A 79 -6.04 7.30 -1.12
CA LEU A 79 -5.41 6.93 0.15
C LEU A 79 -5.13 5.43 0.21
N MET A 80 -3.89 5.08 0.53
CA MET A 80 -3.44 3.71 0.79
C MET A 80 -2.72 3.64 2.14
N VAL A 81 -3.26 2.87 3.09
CA VAL A 81 -2.76 2.79 4.49
C VAL A 81 -2.47 1.35 4.86
N PHE A 82 -1.21 0.93 4.72
CA PHE A 82 -0.77 -0.46 4.84
C PHE A 82 0.21 -0.66 6.01
N GLY A 83 0.26 0.30 6.93
CA GLY A 83 1.16 0.29 8.07
C GLY A 83 0.98 -0.93 8.98
N ARG A 84 1.90 -1.10 9.92
CA ARG A 84 1.80 -2.04 11.06
C ARG A 84 1.35 -3.44 10.65
N ASN A 85 2.05 -4.00 9.67
CA ASN A 85 1.87 -5.35 9.16
C ASN A 85 3.23 -6.07 9.09
N ARG A 86 3.30 -7.20 8.36
CA ARG A 86 4.54 -7.95 8.13
C ARG A 86 4.92 -7.99 6.64
N ILE A 87 4.43 -7.03 5.86
CA ILE A 87 4.64 -6.93 4.41
C ILE A 87 6.14 -6.78 4.14
N SER A 88 6.64 -7.53 3.17
CA SER A 88 8.06 -7.67 2.86
C SER A 88 8.35 -7.43 1.37
N GLY A 89 9.62 -7.51 0.99
CA GLY A 89 10.04 -7.19 -0.39
C GLY A 89 10.07 -5.70 -0.66
N SER A 90 10.11 -5.30 -1.94
CA SER A 90 10.16 -3.90 -2.36
C SER A 90 8.80 -3.35 -2.75
N ILE A 91 8.65 -2.02 -2.66
CA ILE A 91 7.49 -1.32 -3.20
C ILE A 91 7.54 -1.41 -4.74
N PRO A 92 6.50 -1.95 -5.40
CA PRO A 92 6.45 -2.03 -6.87
C PRO A 92 6.55 -0.64 -7.50
N THR A 93 7.33 -0.51 -8.59
CA THR A 93 7.51 0.79 -9.27
C THR A 93 6.21 1.30 -9.90
N GLY A 94 5.29 0.38 -10.22
CA GLY A 94 3.96 0.66 -10.73
C GLY A 94 3.08 1.50 -9.81
N ILE A 95 3.43 1.66 -8.51
CA ILE A 95 2.75 2.58 -7.58
C ILE A 95 2.66 4.01 -8.15
N GLY A 96 3.62 4.39 -9.00
CA GLY A 96 3.64 5.67 -9.72
C GLY A 96 2.49 5.90 -10.69
N ASN A 97 1.78 4.83 -11.09
CA ASN A 97 0.62 4.93 -11.95
C ASN A 97 -0.63 5.45 -11.22
N LEU A 98 -0.59 5.48 -9.87
CA LEU A 98 -1.68 5.96 -9.03
C LEU A 98 -1.63 7.49 -8.95
N ILE A 99 -1.89 8.14 -10.08
CA ILE A 99 -1.69 9.57 -10.31
C ILE A 99 -2.48 10.50 -9.37
N ASN A 100 -3.53 10.00 -8.72
CA ASN A 100 -4.33 10.77 -7.75
C ASN A 100 -4.11 10.32 -6.30
N LEU A 101 -3.08 9.51 -6.04
CA LEU A 101 -2.73 9.09 -4.69
C LEU A 101 -2.19 10.31 -3.91
N GLU A 102 -2.88 10.67 -2.84
CA GLU A 102 -2.60 11.81 -1.97
C GLU A 102 -1.95 11.37 -0.65
N GLY A 103 -2.06 10.10 -0.29
CA GLY A 103 -1.45 9.56 0.92
C GLY A 103 -1.08 8.09 0.78
N LEU A 104 0.14 7.75 1.19
CA LEU A 104 0.69 6.39 1.16
C LEU A 104 1.48 6.09 2.43
N THR A 105 0.91 5.28 3.32
CA THR A 105 1.60 4.84 4.54
C THR A 105 1.90 3.35 4.49
N MET A 106 3.12 2.98 4.83
CA MET A 106 3.60 1.59 4.86
C MET A 106 4.59 1.35 6.01
N GLU A 107 4.57 2.22 7.01
CA GLU A 107 5.43 2.17 8.19
C GLU A 107 5.24 0.87 8.97
N ILE A 108 6.25 0.46 9.75
CA ILE A 108 6.15 -0.73 10.62
C ILE A 108 5.77 -1.97 9.78
N ASN A 109 6.55 -2.19 8.73
CA ASN A 109 6.55 -3.39 7.88
C ASN A 109 7.97 -3.94 7.76
N ARG A 110 8.16 -4.98 6.95
CA ARG A 110 9.44 -5.62 6.63
C ARG A 110 9.90 -5.28 5.19
N LEU A 111 9.50 -4.11 4.69
CA LEU A 111 9.86 -3.65 3.35
C LEU A 111 11.37 -3.42 3.22
N THR A 112 11.88 -3.68 2.03
CA THR A 112 13.30 -3.59 1.64
C THR A 112 13.42 -2.92 0.27
N GLY A 113 14.63 -2.58 -0.16
CA GLY A 113 14.85 -1.91 -1.44
C GLY A 113 14.71 -0.38 -1.33
N TYR A 114 14.39 0.26 -2.45
CA TYR A 114 14.31 1.73 -2.56
C TYR A 114 12.87 2.18 -2.74
N ILE A 115 12.57 3.39 -2.27
CA ILE A 115 11.31 4.06 -2.61
C ILE A 115 11.37 4.40 -4.11
N PRO A 116 10.41 3.93 -4.94
CA PRO A 116 10.37 4.27 -6.35
C PRO A 116 10.36 5.79 -6.56
N SER A 117 11.20 6.29 -7.47
CA SER A 117 11.25 7.72 -7.82
C SER A 117 9.93 8.27 -8.38
N SER A 118 9.01 7.38 -8.72
CA SER A 118 7.66 7.69 -9.19
C SER A 118 6.71 8.11 -8.06
N ILE A 119 7.04 7.83 -6.79
CA ILE A 119 6.39 8.46 -5.64
C ILE A 119 7.05 9.83 -5.48
N GLY A 120 6.41 10.86 -6.03
CA GLY A 120 6.95 12.22 -6.06
C GLY A 120 7.15 12.78 -4.66
N VAL A 121 8.40 12.90 -4.21
CA VAL A 121 8.73 13.55 -2.95
C VAL A 121 8.81 15.06 -3.20
N ASP A 122 7.67 15.76 -3.28
CA ASP A 122 7.69 17.22 -3.38
C ASP A 122 7.91 17.86 -2.00
N CYS A 123 9.17 18.20 -1.71
CA CYS A 123 9.56 18.90 -0.47
C CYS A 123 9.12 20.38 -0.44
N SER A 124 8.27 20.85 -1.35
CA SER A 124 7.94 22.27 -1.52
C SER A 124 6.61 22.69 -0.88
N LEU A 125 5.88 21.79 -0.22
CA LEU A 125 4.60 22.12 0.42
C LEU A 125 4.80 22.84 1.76
N GLU A 126 4.83 24.18 1.73
CA GLU A 126 4.58 25.01 2.91
C GLU A 126 3.09 24.92 3.29
N LEU A 127 2.77 24.25 4.41
CA LEU A 127 1.40 24.13 4.93
C LEU A 127 1.28 24.65 6.39
N PRO A 128 0.06 25.03 6.83
CA PRO A 128 -0.15 26.04 7.87
C PRO A 128 0.36 25.65 9.26
N ARG A 129 0.86 26.68 9.98
CA ARG A 129 1.69 26.63 11.20
C ARG A 129 1.07 26.00 12.46
N GLU A 130 -0.08 25.33 12.38
CA GLU A 130 -0.90 25.04 13.57
C GLU A 130 -0.97 23.57 14.04
N ARG A 131 -0.34 22.61 13.36
CA ARG A 131 -0.27 21.22 13.88
C ARG A 131 1.16 20.76 14.15
N THR A 132 1.55 20.81 15.41
CA THR A 132 2.92 20.51 15.89
C THR A 132 3.30 19.03 15.76
N GLU A 133 2.34 18.12 15.62
CA GLU A 133 2.59 16.68 15.39
C GLU A 133 3.09 16.37 13.96
N ILE A 134 2.84 17.25 12.98
CA ILE A 134 3.29 17.10 11.58
C ILE A 134 4.72 17.62 11.37
N ARG A 135 5.19 18.52 12.24
CA ARG A 135 6.53 19.13 12.12
C ARG A 135 7.68 18.12 12.25
N ASN A 136 7.48 17.05 13.03
CA ASN A 136 8.48 16.00 13.20
C ASN A 136 8.52 15.05 12.00
N VAL A 137 7.38 14.80 11.37
CA VAL A 137 7.28 13.99 10.13
C VAL A 137 8.03 14.64 8.97
N LEU A 138 8.01 15.97 8.86
CA LEU A 138 8.69 16.72 7.80
C LEU A 138 10.22 16.80 7.98
N ALA A 139 10.72 16.84 9.21
CA ALA A 139 12.16 16.80 9.49
C ALA A 139 12.78 15.42 9.12
N ASP A 140 11.99 14.36 9.28
CA ASP A 140 12.36 13.00 8.89
C ASP A 140 12.33 12.81 7.36
N LEU A 141 11.37 13.44 6.66
CA LEU A 141 11.28 13.44 5.19
C LEU A 141 12.44 14.19 4.50
N CYS A 142 12.90 15.32 5.05
CA CYS A 142 14.11 15.99 4.56
C CYS A 142 15.38 15.14 4.75
N SER A 143 15.45 14.35 5.82
CA SER A 143 16.57 13.43 6.07
C SER A 143 16.60 12.27 5.06
N LEU A 144 15.44 11.87 4.53
CA LEU A 144 15.28 10.83 3.52
C LEU A 144 15.75 11.25 2.12
N ARG A 145 15.66 12.54 1.78
CA ARG A 145 16.21 13.13 0.54
C ARG A 145 17.73 12.95 0.44
N GLU A 146 18.45 13.07 1.55
CA GLU A 146 19.91 12.84 1.59
C GLU A 146 20.27 11.36 1.45
N VAL A 147 19.41 10.43 1.89
CA VAL A 147 19.59 8.99 1.66
C VAL A 147 19.40 8.64 0.17
N LEU A 148 18.36 9.19 -0.48
CA LEU A 148 18.07 8.97 -1.90
C LEU A 148 19.12 9.59 -2.84
N LEU A 149 19.80 10.66 -2.43
CA LEU A 149 20.95 11.24 -3.15
C LEU A 149 22.28 10.49 -2.88
N GLY A 150 22.23 9.36 -2.18
CA GLY A 150 23.40 8.51 -1.90
C GLY A 150 24.34 9.06 -0.82
N ARG A 151 23.89 10.01 0.01
CA ARG A 151 24.70 10.64 1.05
C ARG A 151 24.52 10.01 2.44
N ARG A 152 23.59 9.07 2.60
CA ARG A 152 23.37 8.30 3.85
C ARG A 152 22.69 6.95 3.56
N ARG A 153 22.87 5.94 4.41
CA ARG A 153 22.27 4.59 4.31
C ARG A 153 21.00 4.48 5.16
N LEU A 154 19.95 3.87 4.61
CA LEU A 154 18.71 3.51 5.33
C LEU A 154 19.04 2.53 6.46
N GLN A 155 18.70 2.91 7.70
CA GLN A 155 18.80 2.02 8.86
C GLN A 155 17.46 1.27 9.04
N PRO A 156 17.46 0.06 9.65
CA PRO A 156 16.25 -0.76 9.87
C PRO A 156 15.12 -0.09 10.69
N THR A 157 15.37 1.11 11.24
CA THR A 157 14.47 1.87 12.11
C THR A 157 13.88 3.11 11.45
N GLU A 158 14.25 3.44 10.21
CA GLU A 158 13.79 4.66 9.54
C GLU A 158 12.40 4.44 8.94
N HIS A 159 11.41 5.10 9.54
CA HIS A 159 10.00 4.98 9.22
C HIS A 159 9.72 5.69 7.89
N VAL A 160 9.20 4.95 6.91
CA VAL A 160 8.64 5.54 5.70
C VAL A 160 7.23 6.02 6.04
N ILE A 161 7.12 7.27 6.49
CA ILE A 161 5.84 7.98 6.54
C ILE A 161 5.80 8.82 5.27
N GLY A 162 5.14 8.31 4.23
CA GLY A 162 4.96 9.02 2.96
C GLY A 162 3.64 9.78 2.94
N VAL A 163 3.70 11.06 2.63
CA VAL A 163 2.58 11.82 2.04
C VAL A 163 3.06 12.27 0.68
#